data_AF-A0A7W7YIZ4-F1
#
_entry.id   AF-A0A7W7YIZ4-F1
#
_cell.length_a   1.000
_cell.length_b   1.000
_cell.length_c   1.000
_cell.angle_alpha   90.00
_cell.angle_beta   90.00
_cell.angle_gamma   90.00
#
_symmetry.space_group_name_H-M   'P 1'
#
loop_
_entity.id
_entity.type
_entity.pdbx_description
1 polymer ?
#
loop_
_entity_poly.entity_id
_entity_poly.type
_entity_poly.pdbx_seq_one_letter_code
_entity_poly.pdbx_strand_id
1 'polypeptide(L)'
;MFAVLLLAYYHSDMATANSTPPPLQAASFKEAAKLAMMRRNLTVAALANRLGRQRNTVSIAINHETMCPGVKEEIKKELGFHI
;
A
#
# COMPACT_ATOMS: atom_id res chain seq x y z
N MET A 1 26.45 -32.62 43.28
CA MET A 1 26.13 -31.38 44.02
C MET A 1 27.11 -30.30 43.60
N PHE A 2 26.61 -29.06 43.54
CA PHE A 2 27.25 -27.78 43.15
C PHE A 2 27.11 -27.28 41.71
N ALA A 3 26.58 -26.04 41.66
CA ALA A 3 26.83 -24.93 40.75
C ALA A 3 26.09 -24.84 39.40
N VAL A 4 24.97 -24.12 39.50
CA VAL A 4 24.39 -23.15 38.57
C VAL A 4 25.44 -22.37 37.74
N LEU A 5 25.19 -22.18 36.42
CA LEU A 5 24.95 -20.87 35.76
C LEU A 5 25.34 -20.86 34.26
N LEU A 6 24.36 -20.49 33.41
CA LEU A 6 24.44 -19.88 32.06
C LEU A 6 25.19 -20.68 30.96
N LEU A 7 24.57 -21.05 29.84
CA LEU A 7 23.94 -20.15 28.90
C LEU A 7 23.22 -20.98 27.80
N ALA A 8 22.23 -20.33 27.20
CA ALA A 8 21.73 -20.61 25.86
C ALA A 8 20.89 -21.88 25.69
N TYR A 9 19.58 -21.69 25.77
CA TYR A 9 18.65 -22.06 24.69
C TYR A 9 17.34 -21.35 25.04
N TYR A 10 17.16 -20.10 24.60
CA TYR A 10 16.27 -19.81 23.45
C TYR A 10 15.05 -20.74 23.41
N HIS A 11 14.29 -20.76 24.50
CA HIS A 11 13.04 -21.48 24.59
C HIS A 11 11.92 -20.45 24.62
N SER A 12 11.37 -20.15 23.44
CA SER A 12 9.94 -19.88 23.29
C SER A 12 9.59 -20.05 21.82
N ASP A 13 8.79 -21.09 21.63
CA ASP A 13 7.74 -21.18 20.65
C ASP A 13 8.06 -21.24 19.16
N MET A 14 7.87 -22.46 18.68
CA MET A 14 7.40 -22.78 17.35
C MET A 14 6.25 -21.85 16.93
N ALA A 15 6.52 -20.96 15.99
CA ALA A 15 5.51 -20.51 15.04
C ALA A 15 6.20 -20.30 13.70
N THR A 16 6.25 -21.37 12.90
CA THR A 16 6.30 -21.29 11.44
C THR A 16 5.01 -20.63 10.95
N ALA A 17 4.83 -19.35 11.27
CA ALA A 17 3.94 -18.50 10.51
C ALA A 17 4.63 -18.35 9.15
N ASN A 18 4.08 -19.01 8.12
CA ASN A 18 4.24 -18.53 6.76
C ASN A 18 3.80 -17.07 6.77
N SER A 19 4.76 -16.16 6.94
CA SER A 19 4.57 -14.71 6.94
C SER A 19 4.26 -14.27 5.52
N THR A 20 3.16 -14.80 4.96
CA THR A 20 2.45 -14.12 3.91
C THR A 20 1.97 -12.84 4.58
N PRO A 21 2.53 -11.66 4.25
CA PRO A 21 2.03 -10.44 4.84
C PRO A 21 0.52 -10.41 4.58
N PRO A 22 -0.31 -10.02 5.56
CA PRO A 22 -1.74 -9.91 5.35
C PRO A 22 -1.96 -9.10 4.07
N PRO A 23 -2.94 -9.47 3.22
CA PRO A 23 -3.25 -8.63 2.08
C PRO A 23 -3.51 -7.24 2.64
N LEU A 24 -2.63 -6.29 2.31
CA LEU A 24 -2.75 -4.89 2.70
C LEU A 24 -4.09 -4.41 2.13
N GLN A 25 -5.15 -4.56 2.91
CA GLN A 25 -6.41 -3.88 2.69
C GLN A 25 -6.05 -2.41 2.87
N ALA A 26 -5.99 -1.68 1.76
CA ALA A 26 -5.71 -0.26 1.81
C ALA A 26 -6.74 0.40 2.73
N ALA A 27 -6.29 1.15 3.74
CA ALA A 27 -7.19 1.78 4.69
C ALA A 27 -7.83 3.05 4.10
N SER A 28 -7.27 3.57 3.01
CA SER A 28 -7.74 4.80 2.35
C SER A 28 -7.53 4.74 0.84
N PHE A 29 -8.27 5.60 0.11
CA PHE A 29 -8.09 5.79 -1.33
C PHE A 29 -6.63 6.11 -1.69
N LYS A 30 -5.96 6.93 -0.88
CA LYS A 30 -4.56 7.32 -1.07
C LYS A 30 -3.64 6.10 -1.08
N GLU A 31 -3.81 5.21 -0.10
CA GLU A 31 -3.01 3.98 0.00
C GLU A 31 -3.32 3.03 -1.15
N ALA A 32 -4.60 2.85 -1.49
CA ALA A 32 -5.02 1.99 -2.59
C ALA A 32 -4.42 2.45 -3.93
N ALA A 33 -4.52 3.75 -4.22
CA ALA A 33 -3.94 4.35 -5.42
C ALA A 33 -2.41 4.20 -5.45
N LYS A 34 -1.72 4.46 -4.33
CA LYS A 34 -0.27 4.29 -4.23
C LYS A 34 0.17 2.84 -4.43
N LEU A 35 -0.49 1.89 -3.77
CA LEU A 35 -0.20 0.47 -3.89
C LEU A 35 -0.43 -0.02 -5.33
N ALA A 36 -1.53 0.38 -5.96
CA ALA A 36 -1.84 0.03 -7.34
C ALA A 36 -0.82 0.63 -8.33
N MET A 37 -0.38 1.87 -8.11
CA MET A 37 0.70 2.48 -8.89
C MET A 37 2.02 1.73 -8.71
N MET A 38 2.41 1.38 -7.48
CA MET A 38 3.64 0.64 -7.18
C MET A 38 3.66 -0.74 -7.86
N ARG A 39 2.55 -1.49 -7.78
CA ARG A 39 2.42 -2.81 -8.44
C ARG A 39 2.62 -2.74 -9.96
N ARG A 40 2.36 -1.58 -10.57
CA ARG A 40 2.48 -1.34 -12.01
C ARG A 40 3.73 -0.53 -12.39
N ASN A 41 4.63 -0.26 -11.43
CA ASN A 41 5.77 0.64 -11.59
C ASN A 41 5.39 1.99 -12.24
N LEU A 42 4.22 2.53 -11.87
CA LEU A 42 3.62 3.72 -12.46
C LEU A 42 3.88 4.93 -11.57
N THR A 43 4.32 6.05 -12.16
CA THR A 43 4.46 7.32 -11.45
C THR A 43 3.17 8.14 -11.53
N VAL A 44 2.99 9.11 -10.62
CA VAL A 44 1.85 10.06 -10.69
C VAL A 44 1.84 10.86 -12.00
N ALA A 45 3.02 11.18 -12.55
CA ALA A 45 3.12 11.86 -13.84
C ALA A 45 2.68 10.96 -15.00
N ALA A 46 3.07 9.69 -15.00
CA ALA A 46 2.63 8.73 -15.99
C ALA A 46 1.11 8.48 -15.91
N LEU A 47 0.56 8.36 -14.69
CA LEU A 47 -0.88 8.25 -14.48
C LEU A 47 -1.62 9.47 -15.02
N ALA A 48 -1.12 10.67 -14.75
CA ALA A 48 -1.71 11.91 -15.25
C ALA A 48 -1.72 11.96 -16.78
N ASN A 49 -0.63 11.53 -17.43
CA ASN A 49 -0.57 11.44 -18.89
C ASN A 49 -1.59 10.47 -19.46
N ARG A 50 -1.79 9.31 -18.82
CA ARG A 50 -2.80 8.31 -19.25
C ARG A 50 -4.23 8.82 -19.11
N LEU A 51 -4.49 9.58 -18.05
CA LEU A 51 -5.80 10.20 -17.81
C LEU A 51 -6.03 11.47 -18.64
N GLY A 52 -5.02 11.98 -19.35
CA GLY A 52 -5.10 13.27 -20.03
C GLY A 52 -5.32 14.44 -19.05
N ARG A 53 -4.81 14.33 -17.82
CA ARG A 53 -4.98 15.33 -16.74
C ARG A 53 -3.64 15.97 -16.38
N GLN A 54 -3.70 17.14 -15.75
CA GLN A 54 -2.51 17.72 -15.15
C GLN A 54 -2.03 16.88 -13.97
N ARG A 55 -0.69 16.75 -13.82
CA ARG A 55 -0.08 16.03 -12.69
C ARG A 55 -0.59 16.54 -11.34
N ASN A 56 -0.74 17.86 -11.17
CA ASN A 56 -1.20 18.45 -9.93
C ASN A 56 -2.63 17.98 -9.57
N THR A 57 -3.52 17.94 -10.56
CA THR A 57 -4.91 17.46 -10.38
C THR A 57 -4.94 16.01 -9.89
N VAL A 58 -4.14 15.13 -10.48
CA VAL A 58 -4.04 13.73 -10.05
C VAL A 58 -3.42 13.62 -8.65
N SER A 59 -2.40 14.42 -8.36
CA SER A 59 -1.79 14.48 -7.02
C SER A 59 -2.80 14.93 -5.95
N ILE A 60 -3.63 15.93 -6.25
CA ILE A 60 -4.67 16.42 -5.34
C ILE A 60 -5.72 15.32 -5.12
N ALA A 61 -6.21 14.70 -6.19
CA ALA A 61 -7.21 13.63 -6.12
C ALA A 61 -6.72 12.43 -5.27
N ILE A 62 -5.43 12.09 -5.35
CA ILE A 62 -4.85 10.99 -4.54
C ILE A 62 -4.71 11.38 -3.07
N ASN A 63 -4.28 12.61 -2.77
CA ASN A 63 -3.90 12.98 -1.40
C ASN A 63 -5.03 13.61 -0.58
N HIS A 64 -6.07 14.17 -1.21
CA HIS A 64 -7.19 14.82 -0.52
C HIS A 64 -8.47 14.01 -0.66
N GLU A 65 -9.11 13.65 0.45
CA GLU A 65 -10.25 12.72 0.46
C GLU A 65 -11.51 13.26 -0.22
N THR A 66 -11.79 14.55 -0.08
CA THR A 66 -13.05 15.15 -0.55
C THR A 66 -12.92 15.86 -1.91
N MET A 67 -11.70 16.04 -2.42
CA MET A 67 -11.47 16.80 -3.64
C MET A 67 -11.48 15.93 -4.91
N CYS A 68 -11.91 16.54 -6.01
CA CYS A 68 -11.86 15.96 -7.35
C CYS A 68 -12.50 14.55 -7.46
N PRO A 69 -13.76 14.34 -6.99
CA PRO A 69 -14.39 13.02 -6.96
C PRO A 69 -14.46 12.37 -8.36
N GLY A 70 -14.71 13.16 -9.42
CA GLY A 70 -14.68 12.65 -10.80
C GLY A 70 -13.31 12.09 -11.22
N VAL A 71 -12.22 12.77 -10.84
CA VAL A 71 -10.85 12.32 -11.14
C VAL A 71 -10.50 11.08 -10.32
N LYS A 72 -11.06 10.92 -9.11
CA LYS A 72 -10.88 9.69 -8.33
C LYS A 72 -11.48 8.49 -9.02
N GLU A 73 -12.69 8.62 -9.57
CA GLU A 73 -13.33 7.53 -10.32
C GLU A 73 -12.56 7.18 -11.60
N GLU A 74 -12.01 8.18 -12.29
CA GLU A 74 -11.08 7.96 -13.41
C GLU A 74 -9.83 7.17 -12.95
N ILE A 75 -9.23 7.55 -11.82
CA ILE A 75 -8.08 6.86 -11.23
C ILE A 75 -8.44 5.41 -10.83
N LYS A 76 -9.60 5.16 -10.23
CA LYS A 76 -10.06 3.81 -9.86
C LYS A 76 -10.16 2.92 -11.09
N LYS A 77 -10.76 3.42 -12.17
CA LYS A 77 -10.91 2.70 -13.43
C LYS A 77 -9.57 2.39 -14.08
N GLU A 78 -8.69 3.39 -14.19
CA GLU A 78 -7.36 3.22 -14.78
C GLU A 78 -6.50 2.25 -13.96
N LEU A 79 -6.51 2.36 -12.63
CA LEU A 79 -5.70 1.53 -11.72
C LEU A 79 -6.37 0.21 -11.31
N GLY A 80 -7.63 -0.01 -11.67
CA GLY A 80 -8.37 -1.26 -11.46
C GLY A 80 -8.53 -1.67 -10.00
N PHE A 81 -8.86 -0.73 -9.10
CA PHE A 81 -9.13 -1.04 -7.70
C PHE A 81 -10.46 -0.45 -7.23
N HIS A 82 -11.07 -1.10 -6.23
CA HIS A 82 -12.36 -0.72 -5.66
C HIS A 82 -12.21 -0.48 -4.16
N ILE A 83 -12.59 0.72 -3.71
CA ILE A 83 -12.71 1.16 -2.32
C ILE A 83 -13.93 2.07 -2.21
#